data_AF-A0A661X4N3-F1
#
_entry.id   AF-A0A661X4N3-F1
#
_cell.length_a   1.000
_cell.length_b   1.000
_cell.length_c   1.000
_cell.angle_alpha   90.00
_cell.angle_beta   90.00
_cell.angle_gamma   90.00
#
_symmetry.space_group_name_H-M   'P 1'
#
loop_
_entity.id
_entity.type
_entity.pdbx_description
1 polymer ?
#
loop_
_entity_poly.entity_id
_entity_poly.type
_entity_poly.pdbx_seq_one_letter_code
_entity_poly.pdbx_strand_id
1 'polypeptide(L)' 'MGPTPADRAVAIDILGILVVGFCVMITILTGKDFYLNVALAWGLFSFIGSIAIAKYMEGKGFDE' A
#
# COMPACT_ATOMS: atom_id res chain seq x y z
N MET A 1 -2.01 -8.55 -18.03
CA MET A 1 -0.82 -7.75 -17.65
C MET A 1 -1.10 -6.32 -18.06
N GLY A 2 -1.05 -5.36 -17.12
CA GLY A 2 -1.54 -3.99 -17.32
C GLY A 2 -0.81 -3.25 -18.46
N PRO A 3 -1.53 -2.70 -19.45
CA PRO A 3 -0.93 -1.98 -20.58
C PRO A 3 -0.09 -0.76 -20.18
N THR A 4 -0.51 -0.05 -19.13
CA THR A 4 0.16 1.19 -18.69
C THR A 4 0.95 1.00 -17.39
N PRO A 5 1.97 1.84 -17.12
CA PRO A 5 2.59 1.91 -15.81
C PRO A 5 1.58 2.20 -14.68
N ALA A 6 0.54 3.00 -14.95
CA ALA A 6 -0.50 3.32 -13.97
C ALA A 6 -1.30 2.06 -13.56
N ASP A 7 -1.66 1.20 -14.51
CA ASP A 7 -2.37 -0.05 -14.22
C ASP A 7 -1.59 -0.94 -13.24
N ARG A 8 -0.26 -0.95 -13.37
CA ARG A 8 0.64 -1.70 -12.49
C ARG A 8 0.77 -1.06 -11.12
N ALA A 9 0.83 0.27 -11.05
CA ALA A 9 0.85 1.01 -9.79
C ALA A 9 -0.42 0.76 -8.97
N VAL A 10 -1.59 0.83 -9.61
CA VAL A 10 -2.88 0.56 -8.97
C VAL A 10 -2.96 -0.90 -8.50
N ALA A 11 -2.47 -1.86 -9.29
CA ALA A 11 -2.43 -3.25 -8.87
C ALA A 11 -1.58 -3.47 -7.61
N ILE A 12 -0.45 -2.76 -7.48
CA ILE A 12 0.41 -2.81 -6.28
C ILE A 12 -0.32 -2.23 -5.07
N ASP A 13 -1.03 -1.11 -5.22
CA ASP A 13 -1.79 -0.50 -4.12
C ASP A 13 -2.90 -1.43 -3.61
N ILE A 14 -3.61 -2.09 -4.52
CA ILE A 14 -4.63 -3.10 -4.17
C ILE A 14 -4.00 -4.28 -3.41
N LEU A 15 -2.81 -4.74 -3.82
CA LEU A 15 -2.08 -5.77 -3.06
C LEU A 15 -1.73 -5.28 -1.65
N GLY A 16 -1.36 -4.01 -1.49
CA GLY A 16 -1.15 -3.38 -0.19
C GLY A 16 -2.39 -3.45 0.71
N ILE A 17 -3.57 -3.12 0.17
CA ILE A 17 -4.86 -3.20 0.87
C ILE A 17 -5.17 -4.64 1.29
N LEU A 18 -4.90 -5.63 0.43
CA LEU A 18 -5.09 -7.05 0.77
C LEU A 18 -4.21 -7.49 1.95
N VAL A 19 -2.95 -7.05 1.99
CA VAL A 19 -2.05 -7.32 3.12
C VAL A 19 -2.61 -6.74 4.42
N VAL A 20 -3.10 -5.50 4.41
CA VAL A 20 -3.77 -4.88 5.57
C VAL A 20 -4.97 -5.73 6.02
N GLY A 21 -5.81 -6.17 5.08
CA GLY A 21 -6.96 -7.03 5.36
C GLY A 21 -6.56 -8.36 6.02
N PHE A 22 -5.49 -9.00 5.54
CA PHE A 22 -4.95 -10.21 6.16
C PHE A 22 -4.43 -9.94 7.57
N CYS A 23 -3.71 -8.84 7.81
CA CYS A 23 -3.25 -8.47 9.15
C CYS A 23 -4.43 -8.33 10.12
N VAL A 24 -5.52 -7.66 9.71
CA VAL A 24 -6.73 -7.53 10.54
C VAL A 24 -7.38 -8.88 10.82
N MET A 25 -7.47 -9.76 9.81
CA MET A 25 -8.01 -11.10 9.99
C MET A 25 -7.17 -11.92 10.99
N ILE A 26 -5.84 -11.82 10.91
CA ILE A 26 -4.91 -12.46 11.85
C ILE A 26 -5.05 -11.88 13.26
N THR A 27 -5.26 -10.57 13.42
CA THR A 27 -5.57 -9.95 14.72
C THR A 27 -6.77 -10.62 15.37
N ILE A 28 -7.86 -10.80 14.62
CA ILE A 28 -9.10 -11.42 15.13
C ILE A 28 -8.87 -12.87 15.52
N LEU A 29 -8.11 -13.64 14.72
CA LEU A 29 -7.84 -15.06 14.98
C LEU A 29 -6.90 -15.28 16.18
N THR A 30 -5.94 -14.38 16.40
CA THR A 30 -4.91 -14.54 17.44
C THR A 30 -5.18 -13.75 18.71
N GLY A 31 -6.08 -12.77 18.67
CA GLY A 31 -6.35 -11.84 19.78
C GLY A 31 -5.18 -10.91 20.10
N LYS A 32 -4.20 -10.77 19.21
CA LYS A 32 -3.01 -9.93 19.42
C LYS A 32 -3.11 -8.60 18.67
N ASP A 33 -3.26 -7.51 19.42
CA ASP A 33 -3.35 -6.14 18.87
C ASP A 33 -2.09 -5.69 18.10
N PHE A 34 -0.96 -6.36 18.29
CA PHE A 34 0.27 -6.10 17.55
C PHE A 34 0.05 -6.11 16.03
N TYR A 35 -0.75 -7.05 15.50
CA TYR A 35 -1.01 -7.15 14.07
C TYR A 35 -1.83 -5.97 13.54
N LEU A 36 -2.65 -5.34 14.39
CA LEU A 36 -3.39 -4.12 14.04
C LEU A 36 -2.44 -2.93 13.88
N ASN A 37 -1.42 -2.81 14.74
CA ASN A 37 -0.39 -1.78 14.59
C ASN A 37 0.43 -1.96 13.30
N VAL A 38 0.74 -3.20 12.94
CA VAL A 38 1.40 -3.52 11.67
C VAL A 38 0.51 -3.15 10.48
N ALA A 39 -0.79 -3.45 10.55
CA ALA A 39 -1.76 -3.10 9.51
C ALA A 39 -1.84 -1.58 9.29
N LEU A 40 -1.85 -0.80 10.36
CA LEU A 40 -1.87 0.67 10.30
C LEU A 40 -0.58 1.24 9.69
N ALA A 41 0.58 0.75 10.14
CA ALA A 41 1.87 1.16 9.58
C ALA A 41 1.98 0.81 8.09
N TRP A 42 1.51 -0.37 7.70
CA TRP A 42 1.49 -0.82 6.31
C TRP A 42 0.56 0.03 5.45
N GLY A 43 -0.60 0.44 5.98
CA GLY A 43 -1.52 1.35 5.30
C GLY A 43 -0.88 2.69 4.97
N LEU A 44 -0.17 3.31 5.93
CA LEU A 44 0.62 4.52 5.67
C LEU A 44 1.71 4.30 4.63
N PHE A 45 2.43 3.18 4.72
CA PHE A 45 3.50 2.86 3.76
C PHE A 45 2.98 2.68 2.33
N SER A 46 1.85 1.99 2.16
CA SER A 46 1.20 1.81 0.85
C SER A 46 0.81 3.15 0.24
N PHE A 47 0.23 4.04 1.05
CA PHE A 47 -0.14 5.38 0.60
C PHE A 47 1.06 6.21 0.15
N ILE A 48 2.14 6.23 0.94
CA ILE A 48 3.38 6.93 0.58
C ILE A 48 3.98 6.35 -0.71
N GLY A 49 4.01 5.02 -0.83
CA GLY A 49 4.47 4.34 -2.04
C GLY A 49 3.66 4.73 -3.28
N SER A 50 2.34 4.76 -3.16
CA SER A 50 1.43 5.18 -4.24
C SER A 50 1.66 6.63 -4.66
N ILE A 51 1.87 7.56 -3.73
CA ILE A 51 2.24 8.95 -4.04
C ILE A 51 3.60 9.02 -4.73
N ALA A 52 4.60 8.29 -4.23
CA ALA A 52 5.94 8.30 -4.81
C ALA A 52 5.93 7.79 -6.26
N ILE A 53 5.16 6.74 -6.55
CA ILE A 53 4.99 6.23 -7.91
C ILE A 53 4.25 7.24 -8.79
N ALA A 54 3.20 7.88 -8.27
CA ALA A 54 2.47 8.90 -9.01
C ALA A 54 3.37 10.10 -9.39
N LYS A 55 4.14 10.61 -8.43
CA LYS A 55 5.14 11.68 -8.64
C LYS A 55 6.20 11.28 -9.67
N TYR A 56 6.73 10.06 -9.57
CA TYR A 56 7.69 9.54 -10.54
C TYR A 56 7.12 9.48 -11.96
N MET A 57 5.85 9.08 -12.09
CA MET A 57 5.16 9.01 -13.38
C MET A 57 4.80 10.39 -13.96
N GLU A 58 4.58 11.39 -13.12
CA GLU A 58 4.33 12.78 -13.53
C GLU A 58 5.59 13.44 -14.13
N GLY A 59 6.78 12.88 -13.87
CA GLY A 59 8.05 13.37 -14.41
C GLY A 59 8.57 14.65 -13.74
N LYS A 60 7.97 15.07 -12.62
CA LYS A 60 8.41 16.21 -11.82
C LYS A 60 9.42 15.79 -10.76
N GLY A 61 10.42 16.63 -10.52
CA GLY A 61 11.42 16.39 -9.47
C GLY A 61 10.78 16.27 -8.09
N PHE A 62 11.42 15.54 -7.18
CA PHE A 62 10.96 15.43 -5.79
C PHE A 62 10.93 16.79 -5.06
N ASP A 63 11.62 17.81 -5.60
CA ASP A 63 11.77 19.16 -5.04
C ASP A 63 10.87 20.26 -5.68
N GLU A 64 9.98 19.91 -6.62
CA GLU A 64 9.00 20.84 -7.25
C GLU A 64 7.56 20.56 -6.82
#